data_AF-A0A9P5N8X4-F1
#
_entry.id   AF-A0A9P5N8X4-F1
#
_cell.length_a   1.000
_cell.length_b   1.000
_cell.length_c   1.000
_cell.angle_alpha   90.00
_cell.angle_beta   90.00
_cell.angle_gamma   90.00
#
_symmetry.space_group_name_H-M   'P 1'
#
loop_
_entity.id
_entity.type
_entity.pdbx_description
1 polymer ?
#
loop_
_entity_poly.entity_id
_entity_poly.type
_entity_poly.pdbx_seq_one_letter_code
_entity_poly.pdbx_strand_id
1 'polypeptide(L)' 'SSEATEWNTENYVQELTSRCTGRNTKVEEQLRWKFPPIHTPSAYELQPCIVTDVAEHILAWYLPRVLTP' A
#
# COMPACT_ATOMS: atom_id res chain seq x y z
N SER A 1 0.58 -7.52 15.21
CA SER A 1 1.68 -7.99 14.33
C SER A 1 1.99 -6.90 13.32
N SER A 2 3.19 -6.88 12.74
CA SER A 2 3.55 -5.98 11.64
C SER A 2 3.70 -6.81 10.36
N GLU A 3 3.13 -6.33 9.27
CA GLU A 3 3.30 -6.92 7.95
C GLU A 3 4.16 -5.98 7.08
N ALA A 4 5.25 -6.53 6.55
CA ALA A 4 6.15 -5.82 5.67
C ALA A 4 5.78 -6.13 4.23
N THR A 5 5.55 -5.09 3.45
CA THR A 5 5.31 -5.19 2.02
C THR A 5 6.64 -5.18 1.28
N GLU A 6 6.65 -5.64 0.03
CA GLU A 6 7.81 -5.50 -0.86
C GLU A 6 7.95 -4.08 -1.43
N TRP A 7 7.04 -3.16 -1.06
CA TRP A 7 7.03 -1.81 -1.60
C TRP A 7 8.16 -0.98 -0.99
N ASN A 8 8.71 -0.09 -1.80
CA ASN A 8 9.52 1.02 -1.32
C ASN A 8 8.79 2.33 -1.65
N THR A 9 8.41 3.09 -0.62
CA THR A 9 7.58 4.28 -0.78
C THR A 9 8.29 5.37 -1.57
N GLU A 10 9.60 5.52 -1.41
CA GLU A 10 10.38 6.53 -2.13
C GLU A 10 10.39 6.23 -3.64
N ASN A 11 10.56 4.96 -4.02
CA ASN A 11 10.47 4.53 -5.41
C ASN A 11 9.06 4.80 -6.00
N TYR A 12 8.01 4.54 -5.21
CA TYR A 12 6.63 4.83 -5.61
C TYR A 12 6.40 6.32 -5.85
N VAL A 13 6.85 7.17 -4.91
CA VAL A 13 6.73 8.63 -5.01
C VAL A 13 7.51 9.16 -6.20
N GLN A 14 8.72 8.65 -6.47
CA GLN A 14 9.54 9.06 -7.61
C GLN A 14 8.86 8.73 -8.95
N GLU A 15 8.26 7.55 -9.08
CA GLU A 15 7.51 7.15 -10.29
C GLU A 15 6.25 8.02 -10.50
N LEU A 16 5.61 8.44 -9.41
CA LEU A 16 4.48 9.39 -9.46
C LEU A 16 4.91 10.82 -9.80
N THR A 17 5.94 11.38 -9.13
CA THR A 17 6.34 12.78 -9.30
C THR A 17 7.04 13.06 -10.62
N SER A 18 7.73 12.08 -11.20
CA SER A 18 8.32 12.21 -12.54
C SER A 18 7.28 12.41 -13.65
N ARG A 19 6.01 12.12 -13.35
CA ARG A 19 4.89 12.20 -14.28
C ARG A 19 3.82 13.09 -13.64
N CYS A 20 3.90 14.40 -13.85
CA CYS A 20 2.82 15.34 -13.51
C CYS A 20 1.54 14.94 -14.25
N THR A 21 0.80 13.98 -13.74
CA THR A 21 -0.35 13.41 -14.42
C THR A 21 -1.57 13.65 -13.56
N GLY A 22 -2.57 14.29 -14.15
CA GLY A 22 -3.95 13.99 -13.77
C GLY A 22 -4.25 12.50 -13.99
N ARG A 23 -5.53 12.16 -14.16
CA ARG A 23 -5.91 10.76 -14.39
C ARG A 23 -5.22 10.19 -15.64
N ASN A 24 -4.38 9.15 -15.47
CA ASN A 24 -3.67 8.49 -16.55
C ASN A 24 -3.65 6.98 -16.35
N THR A 25 -4.57 6.29 -17.03
CA THR A 25 -4.79 4.85 -16.88
C THR A 25 -3.54 4.01 -17.14
N LYS A 26 -2.69 4.41 -18.10
CA LYS A 26 -1.44 3.68 -18.39
C LYS A 26 -0.43 3.78 -17.24
N VAL A 27 -0.37 4.94 -16.58
CA VAL A 27 0.48 5.13 -15.40
C VAL A 27 -0.09 4.34 -14.22
N GLU A 28 -1.40 4.39 -14.01
CA GLU A 28 -2.08 3.62 -12.96
C GLU A 28 -1.86 2.10 -13.13
N GLU A 29 -1.93 1.58 -14.35
CA GLU A 29 -1.64 0.17 -14.66
C GLU A 29 -0.18 -0.20 -14.41
N GLN A 30 0.77 0.65 -14.84
CA GLN A 30 2.20 0.42 -14.60
C GLN A 30 2.53 0.44 -13.11
N LEU A 31 1.97 1.39 -12.36
CA LEU A 31 2.12 1.46 -10.92
C LEU A 31 1.53 0.23 -10.25
N ARG A 32 0.34 -0.23 -10.66
CA ARG A 32 -0.27 -1.44 -10.11
C ARG A 32 0.55 -2.70 -10.37
N TRP A 33 1.25 -2.77 -11.51
CA TRP A 33 2.16 -3.88 -11.80
C TRP A 33 3.44 -3.83 -10.95
N LYS A 34 4.03 -2.64 -10.76
CA LYS A 34 5.24 -2.45 -9.95
C LYS A 34 4.98 -2.57 -8.44
N PHE A 35 3.80 -2.14 -8.00
CA PHE A 35 3.38 -2.05 -6.61
C PHE A 35 2.05 -2.81 -6.46
N PRO A 36 2.08 -4.15 -6.45
CA PRO A 36 0.88 -4.96 -6.41
C PRO A 36 0.18 -4.83 -5.05
N PRO A 37 -1.16 -4.94 -4.99
CA PRO A 37 -1.88 -4.91 -3.72
C PRO A 37 -1.38 -5.97 -2.75
N ILE A 38 -1.18 -5.56 -1.51
CA ILE A 38 -0.53 -6.34 -0.44
C ILE A 38 -1.31 -7.63 -0.13
N HIS A 39 -2.64 -7.55 -0.17
CA HIS A 39 -3.51 -8.70 -0.02
C HIS A 39 -4.39 -8.87 -1.25
N THR A 40 -4.17 -9.96 -2.01
CA THR A 40 -5.06 -10.38 -3.08
C THR A 40 -5.28 -11.90 -3.02
N PRO A 41 -6.49 -12.39 -2.69
CA PRO A 41 -7.68 -11.62 -2.31
C PRO A 41 -7.48 -10.87 -0.98
N SER A 42 -8.29 -9.84 -0.75
CA SER A 42 -8.30 -9.10 0.52
C SER A 42 -8.49 -10.08 1.68
N ALA A 43 -7.47 -10.24 2.51
CA ALA A 43 -7.56 -10.98 3.77
C ALA A 43 -8.00 -10.00 4.86
N TYR A 44 -9.04 -10.37 5.61
CA TYR A 44 -9.44 -9.60 6.78
C TYR A 44 -8.66 -10.08 7.98
N GLU A 45 -7.74 -9.25 8.46
CA GLU A 45 -7.10 -9.51 9.73
C GLU A 45 -8.13 -9.34 10.86
N LEU A 46 -8.07 -10.23 11.86
CA LEU A 46 -8.94 -10.16 13.04
C LEU A 46 -8.28 -9.39 14.19
N GLN A 47 -6.97 -9.18 14.09
CA GLN A 47 -6.18 -8.47 15.09
C GLN A 47 -5.67 -7.15 14.51
N PRO A 48 -5.45 -6.13 15.36
CA PRO A 48 -4.76 -4.92 14.95
C PRO A 48 -3.38 -5.21 14.37
N CYS A 49 -3.08 -4.62 13.22
CA CYS A 49 -1.78 -4.71 12.60
C CYS A 49 -1.37 -3.38 11.94
N ILE A 50 -0.06 -3.27 11.72
CA ILE A 50 0.51 -2.20 10.91
C ILE A 50 1.08 -2.81 9.64
N VAL A 51 0.88 -2.10 8.55
CA VAL A 51 1.46 -2.39 7.25
C VAL A 51 2.60 -1.41 7.04
N THR A 52 3.78 -1.94 6.72
CA THR A 52 5.00 -1.16 6.52
C THR A 52 5.61 -1.41 5.14
N ASP A 53 6.36 -0.44 4.64
CA ASP A 53 7.21 -0.62 3.47
C ASP A 53 8.55 -1.29 3.85
N VAL A 54 9.41 -1.58 2.88
CA VAL A 54 10.73 -2.22 3.12
C VAL A 54 11.69 -1.37 3.97
N ALA A 55 11.42 -0.08 4.13
CA ALA A 55 12.17 0.85 4.95
C ALA A 55 11.49 1.12 6.31
N GLU A 56 10.53 0.26 6.69
CA GLU A 56 9.75 0.34 7.92
C GLU A 56 8.85 1.60 8.02
N HIS A 57 8.61 2.30 6.92
CA HIS A 57 7.64 3.39 6.88
C HIS A 57 6.22 2.84 6.99
N ILE A 58 5.40 3.44 7.84
CA ILE A 58 4.02 3.00 8.03
C ILE A 58 3.17 3.42 6.85
N LEU A 59 2.61 2.44 6.15
CA LEU A 59 1.69 2.63 5.03
C LEU A 59 0.24 2.66 5.48
N ALA A 60 -0.14 1.77 6.40
CA ALA A 60 -1.50 1.69 6.93
C ALA A 60 -1.55 1.15 8.35
N TRP A 61 -2.49 1.66 9.13
CA TRP A 61 -2.94 1.07 10.39
C TRP A 61 -4.24 0.31 10.13
N TYR A 62 -4.24 -0.99 10.39
CA TYR A 62 -5.45 -1.80 10.28
C TYR A 62 -5.96 -2.13 11.68
N LEU A 63 -7.13 -1.57 12.01
CA LEU A 63 -7.76 -1.71 13.32
C LEU A 63 -9.15 -2.33 13.16
N PRO A 64 -9.27 -3.67 13.21
CA PRO A 64 -10.54 -4.33 12.99
C PRO A 64 -11.50 -4.03 14.14
N ARG A 65 -12.78 -3.85 13.80
CA ARG A 65 -13.91 -3.69 14.76
C ARG A 65 -13.85 -2.47 15.67
N VAL A 66 -13.03 -1.46 15.37
CA VAL A 66 -12.98 -0.23 16.19
C VAL A 66 -14.30 0.54 16.20
N LEU A 67 -15.06 0.46 15.11
CA LEU A 67 -16.34 1.18 14.96
C LEU A 67 -17.57 0.30 15.19
N THR A 68 -17.39 -1.00 15.48
CA THR A 68 -18.50 -1.91 15.78
C THR A 68 -18.57 -2.18 17.29
N PRO A 69 -19.76 -2.10 17.91
CA PRO A 69 -19.96 -2.43 19.32
C PRO A 69 -19.51 -3.84 19.71
#